data_AF-A0A1X2L5D0-F1
#
_entry.id   AF-A0A1X2L5D0-F1
#
_cell.length_a   1.000
_cell.length_b   1.000
_cell.length_c   1.000
_cell.angle_alpha   90.00
_cell.angle_beta   90.00
_cell.angle_gamma   90.00
#
_symmetry.space_group_name_H-M   'P 1'
#
loop_
_entity.id
_entity.type
_entity.pdbx_description
1 polymer ?
#
loop_
_entity_poly.entity_id
_entity_poly.type
_entity_poly.pdbx_seq_one_letter_code
_entity_poly.pdbx_strand_id
1 'polypeptide(L)'
;MHVVPLATPADQRSAAKALVMIIDPEQEHEPPKMLIRRLFGLTNAEADVALRVINGEGLKPIAADLALSTATVKAHLRHILEKTDTHRQAELVRLLLAILL
;
A
#
# COMPACT_ATOMS: atom_id res chain seq x y z
N MET A 1 -10.92 -15.46 -9.72
CA MET A 1 -10.60 -16.44 -8.67
C MET A 1 -9.32 -17.18 -9.04
N HIS A 2 -8.25 -16.98 -8.27
CA HIS A 2 -7.02 -17.76 -8.42
C HIS A 2 -6.85 -18.59 -7.15
N VAL A 3 -6.72 -19.91 -7.31
CA VAL A 3 -6.47 -20.85 -6.21
C VAL A 3 -5.05 -21.37 -6.39
N VAL A 4 -4.13 -20.95 -5.52
CA VAL A 4 -2.78 -21.50 -5.49
C VAL A 4 -2.76 -22.65 -4.47
N PRO A 5 -2.43 -23.88 -4.88
CA PRO A 5 -2.28 -24.98 -3.93
C PRO A 5 -1.03 -24.75 -3.09
N LEU A 6 -1.19 -24.60 -1.77
CA LEU A 6 -0.06 -24.67 -0.83
C LEU A 6 0.15 -26.14 -0.43
N ALA A 7 0.79 -26.91 -1.31
CA ALA A 7 1.26 -28.24 -0.96
C ALA A 7 2.77 -28.19 -0.74
N THR A 8 3.20 -28.27 0.52
CA THR A 8 4.55 -28.73 0.86
C THR A 8 4.58 -30.26 0.66
N PRO A 9 5.48 -30.80 -0.18
CA PRO A 9 5.52 -32.23 -0.48
C PRO A 9 6.21 -33.00 0.64
N ALA A 10 5.65 -32.99 1.86
CA ALA A 10 6.10 -33.81 2.98
C ALA A 10 5.12 -33.76 4.16
N ASP A 11 3.88 -34.23 4.01
CA ASP A 11 3.24 -35.00 5.09
C ASP A 11 1.91 -35.63 4.63
N GLN A 12 1.91 -36.95 4.52
CA GLN A 12 0.70 -37.73 4.24
C GLN A 12 -0.16 -37.84 5.50
N ARG A 13 -0.73 -36.73 6.00
CA ARG A 13 -1.92 -36.68 6.91
C ARG A 13 -2.30 -35.27 7.40
N SER A 14 -2.07 -34.21 6.63
CA SER A 14 -2.53 -32.87 7.03
C SER A 14 -3.63 -32.37 6.10
N ALA A 15 -4.80 -32.08 6.67
CA ALA A 15 -5.98 -31.61 5.95
C ALA A 15 -5.60 -30.45 5.02
N ALA A 16 -5.85 -30.62 3.72
CA ALA A 16 -5.54 -29.61 2.71
C ALA A 16 -6.22 -28.29 3.09
N LYS A 17 -5.42 -27.28 3.43
CA LYS A 17 -5.92 -25.93 3.67
C LYS A 17 -5.79 -25.14 2.37
N ALA A 18 -6.92 -24.77 1.79
CA ALA A 18 -6.97 -23.85 0.66
C ALA A 18 -7.27 -22.44 1.17
N LEU A 19 -6.51 -21.45 0.70
CA LEU A 19 -6.85 -20.04 0.84
C LEU A 19 -7.67 -19.66 -0.40
N VAL A 20 -8.94 -19.29 -0.21
CA VAL A 20 -9.80 -18.81 -1.29
C VAL A 20 -9.80 -17.30 -1.26
N MET A 21 -9.14 -16.68 -2.25
CA MET A 21 -9.21 -15.24 -2.46
C MET A 21 -10.36 -14.95 -3.44
N ILE A 22 -11.48 -14.49 -2.89
CA ILE A 22 -12.62 -14.00 -3.69
C ILE A 22 -12.29 -12.57 -4.08
N ILE A 23 -11.87 -12.39 -5.32
CA ILE A 23 -11.76 -11.07 -5.95
C ILE A 23 -13.00 -10.94 -6.80
N ASP A 24 -13.91 -10.07 -6.39
CA ASP A 24 -15.13 -9.72 -7.13
C ASP A 24 -14.73 -9.05 -8.45
N PRO A 25 -14.95 -9.69 -9.62
CA PRO A 25 -14.53 -9.16 -10.91
C PRO A 25 -15.45 -8.03 -11.41
N GLU A 26 -16.62 -7.81 -10.79
CA GLU A 26 -17.57 -6.74 -11.15
C GLU A 26 -17.43 -5.49 -10.28
N GLN A 27 -16.75 -5.59 -9.13
CA GLN A 27 -16.28 -4.42 -8.41
C GLN A 27 -15.00 -3.91 -9.09
N GLU A 28 -15.16 -2.89 -9.93
CA GLU A 28 -14.07 -2.00 -10.34
C GLU A 28 -13.49 -1.34 -9.07
N HIS A 29 -12.61 -2.06 -8.36
CA HIS A 29 -11.88 -1.49 -7.24
C HIS A 29 -11.01 -0.38 -7.82
N GLU A 30 -11.39 0.86 -7.53
CA GLU A 30 -10.60 2.03 -7.89
C GLU A 30 -9.15 1.77 -7.45
N PRO A 31 -8.14 1.92 -8.33
CA PRO A 31 -6.77 1.63 -7.98
C PRO A 31 -6.37 2.37 -6.69
N PRO A 32 -5.63 1.75 -5.75
CA PRO A 32 -5.26 2.36 -4.47
C PRO A 32 -4.75 3.80 -4.60
N LYS A 33 -3.94 4.06 -5.63
CA LYS A 33 -3.42 5.40 -5.96
C LYS A 33 -4.54 6.40 -6.24
N MET A 34 -5.53 6.04 -7.06
CA MET A 34 -6.64 6.93 -7.40
C MET A 34 -7.54 7.17 -6.18
N LEU A 35 -7.83 6.11 -5.42
CA LEU A 35 -8.65 6.18 -4.22
C LEU A 35 -8.09 7.18 -3.19
N ILE A 36 -6.82 7.03 -2.79
CA ILE A 36 -6.22 7.91 -1.77
C ILE A 36 -6.04 9.35 -2.28
N ARG A 37 -5.84 9.54 -3.59
CA ARG A 37 -5.82 10.87 -4.20
C ARG A 37 -7.18 11.55 -4.09
N ARG A 38 -8.25 10.83 -4.38
CA ARG A 38 -9.62 11.34 -4.32
C ARG A 38 -10.06 11.61 -2.88
N LEU A 39 -9.73 10.73 -1.95
CA LEU A 39 -10.11 10.86 -0.53
C LEU A 39 -9.40 12.03 0.18
N PHE A 40 -8.10 12.23 -0.10
CA PHE A 40 -7.28 13.19 0.65
C PHE A 40 -6.76 14.36 -0.20
N GLY A 41 -7.16 14.46 -1.47
CA GLY A 41 -6.66 15.50 -2.38
C GLY A 41 -5.15 15.40 -2.65
N LEU A 42 -4.60 14.18 -2.66
CA LEU A 42 -3.18 13.97 -2.95
C LEU A 42 -2.87 14.24 -4.43
N THR A 43 -1.71 14.84 -4.68
CA THR A 43 -1.12 14.91 -6.02
C THR A 43 -0.66 13.51 -6.46
N ASN A 44 -0.33 13.36 -7.76
CA ASN A 44 0.22 12.10 -8.25
C ASN A 44 1.49 11.67 -7.51
N ALA A 45 2.43 12.60 -7.30
CA ALA A 45 3.70 12.32 -6.62
C ALA A 45 3.50 11.99 -5.13
N GLU A 46 2.59 12.69 -4.45
CA GLU A 46 2.25 12.40 -3.07
C GLU A 46 1.66 10.99 -2.92
N ALA A 47 0.78 10.59 -3.83
CA ALA A 47 0.20 9.25 -3.80
C ALA A 47 1.25 8.14 -4.08
N ASP A 48 2.20 8.39 -4.98
CA ASP A 48 3.33 7.47 -5.22
C ASP A 48 4.19 7.29 -3.98
N VAL A 49 4.51 8.39 -3.28
CA VAL A 49 5.26 8.34 -2.01
C VAL A 49 4.44 7.61 -0.94
N ALA A 50 3.15 7.91 -0.80
CA ALA A 50 2.27 7.29 0.19
C ALA A 50 2.20 5.77 0.03
N LEU A 51 2.01 5.27 -1.21
CA LEU A 51 1.93 3.83 -1.49
C LEU A 51 3.25 3.09 -1.20
N ARG A 52 4.40 3.74 -1.38
CA ARG A 52 5.67 3.13 -1.00
C ARG A 52 5.90 3.13 0.51
N VAL A 53 5.43 4.19 1.19
CA VAL A 53 5.46 4.27 2.65
C VAL A 53 4.64 3.16 3.29
N ILE A 54 3.47 2.79 2.74
CA ILE A 54 2.67 1.65 3.28
C ILE A 54 3.38 0.30 3.10
N ASN A 55 4.22 0.16 2.07
CA ASN A 55 5.04 -1.04 1.85
C ASN A 55 6.20 -1.15 2.86
N GLY A 56 6.35 -0.18 3.78
CA GLY A 56 7.41 -0.15 4.77
C GLY A 56 8.76 0.34 4.22
N GLU A 57 8.78 0.92 3.02
CA GLU A 57 10.01 1.46 2.45
C GLU A 57 10.48 2.68 3.25
N GLY A 58 11.80 2.76 3.48
CA GLY A 58 12.43 3.94 4.05
C GLY A 58 12.55 5.08 3.03
N LEU A 59 12.68 6.32 3.50
CA LEU A 59 12.73 7.50 2.61
C LEU A 59 13.89 7.50 1.60
N LYS A 60 15.00 6.82 1.90
CA LYS A 60 16.15 6.69 0.99
C LYS A 60 15.84 5.78 -0.21
N PRO A 61 15.37 4.53 -0.01
CA PRO A 61 14.84 3.69 -1.09
C PRO A 61 13.79 4.39 -1.94
N ILE A 62 12.79 5.03 -1.32
CA ILE A 62 11.73 5.75 -2.04
C ILE A 62 12.32 6.83 -2.95
N ALA A 63 13.28 7.59 -2.44
CA ALA A 63 13.96 8.63 -3.22
C ALA A 63 14.70 8.05 -4.43
N ALA A 64 15.42 6.95 -4.24
CA ALA A 64 16.13 6.27 -5.33
C ALA A 64 15.16 5.79 -6.42
N ASP A 65 14.09 5.11 -6.03
CA ASP A 65 13.18 4.48 -6.97
C ASP A 65 12.26 5.48 -7.70
N LEU A 66 11.98 6.63 -7.09
CA LEU A 66 11.25 7.73 -7.72
C LEU A 66 12.17 8.72 -8.45
N ALA A 67 13.49 8.48 -8.47
CA ALA A 67 14.50 9.40 -8.99
C ALA A 67 14.38 10.84 -8.40
N LEU A 68 14.11 10.92 -7.10
CA LEU A 68 13.97 12.17 -6.34
C LEU A 68 15.09 12.31 -5.30
N SER A 69 15.27 13.52 -4.78
CA SER A 69 16.11 13.71 -3.61
C SER A 69 15.39 13.25 -2.33
N THR A 70 16.14 12.82 -1.32
CA THR A 70 15.56 12.49 0.00
C THR A 70 14.90 13.71 0.65
N ALA A 71 15.35 14.93 0.37
CA ALA A 71 14.72 16.16 0.83
C ALA A 71 13.35 16.37 0.16
N THR A 72 13.24 16.08 -1.14
CA THR A 72 11.98 16.14 -1.89
C THR A 72 10.98 15.10 -1.37
N VAL A 73 11.41 13.86 -1.12
CA VAL A 73 10.55 12.83 -0.53
C VAL A 73 10.09 13.23 0.87
N LYS A 74 10.96 13.83 1.70
CA LYS A 74 10.57 14.37 3.00
C LYS A 74 9.53 15.48 2.88
N ALA A 75 9.66 16.37 1.89
CA ALA A 75 8.68 17.43 1.64
C ALA A 75 7.32 16.85 1.22
N HIS A 76 7.30 15.87 0.31
CA HIS A 76 6.09 15.14 -0.04
C HIS A 76 5.47 14.44 1.18
N LEU A 77 6.27 13.74 1.99
CA LEU A 77 5.77 13.09 3.21
C LEU A 77 5.13 14.09 4.16
N ARG A 78 5.74 15.26 4.36
CA ARG A 78 5.15 16.32 5.18
C ARG A 78 3.78 16.76 4.65
N HIS A 79 3.66 17.04 3.36
CA HIS A 79 2.38 17.43 2.78
C HIS A 79 1.33 16.31 2.86
N ILE A 80 1.74 15.05 2.72
CA ILE A 80 0.84 13.90 2.87
C ILE A 80 0.32 13.85 4.32
N LEU A 81 1.19 13.98 5.31
CA LEU A 81 0.81 14.01 6.72
C LEU A 81 -0.21 15.14 7.00
N GLU A 82 0.05 16.34 6.48
CA GLU A 82 -0.86 17.49 6.59
C GLU A 82 -2.22 17.23 5.91
N LYS A 83 -2.24 16.66 4.69
CA LYS A 83 -3.49 16.37 3.95
C LYS A 83 -4.31 15.21 4.49
N THR A 84 -3.67 14.30 5.21
CA THR A 84 -4.31 13.12 5.81
C THR A 84 -4.66 13.32 7.29
N ASP A 85 -4.38 14.52 7.83
CA ASP A 85 -4.52 14.84 9.25
C ASP A 85 -3.79 13.83 10.15
N THR A 86 -2.57 13.48 9.77
CA THR A 86 -1.67 12.60 10.53
C THR A 86 -0.39 13.34 10.91
N HIS A 87 0.28 12.90 11.97
CA HIS A 87 1.48 13.58 12.47
C HIS A 87 2.74 12.72 12.40
N ARG A 88 2.58 11.40 12.24
CA ARG A 88 3.70 10.45 12.14
C ARG A 88 3.50 9.48 10.99
N GLN A 89 4.60 9.04 10.38
CA GLN A 89 4.57 8.04 9.31
C GLN A 89 3.80 6.77 9.73
N ALA A 90 3.92 6.33 10.98
CA ALA A 90 3.19 5.16 11.48
C ALA A 90 1.67 5.39 11.53
N GLU A 91 1.20 6.62 11.78
CA GLU A 91 -0.23 6.96 11.76
C GLU A 91 -0.76 6.95 10.33
N LEU A 92 -0.01 7.55 9.39
CA LEU A 92 -0.31 7.50 7.97
C LEU A 92 -0.42 6.05 7.47
N VAL A 93 0.55 5.20 7.81
CA VAL A 93 0.54 3.78 7.42
C VAL A 93 -0.72 3.08 7.95
N ARG A 94 -1.06 3.28 9.23
CA ARG A 94 -2.28 2.70 9.82
C ARG A 94 -3.56 3.17 9.14
N LEU A 95 -3.67 4.48 8.87
CA LEU A 95 -4.81 5.07 8.19
C LEU A 95 -5.00 4.47 6.79
N LEU A 96 -3.92 4.41 6.01
CA LEU A 96 -4.00 3.92 4.63
C LEU A 96 -4.25 2.41 4.57
N LEU A 97 -3.70 1.61 5.49
CA LEU A 97 -4.02 0.19 5.57
C LEU A 97 -5.49 -0.06 5.93
N ALA A 98 -6.10 0.79 6.77
CA ALA A 98 -7.52 0.67 7.12
C ALA A 98 -8.47 1.02 5.96
N ILE A 99 -7.97 1.67 4.91
CA ILE A 99 -8.75 2.06 3.72
C ILE A 99 -8.52 1.08 2.56
N LEU A 100 -7.33 0.49 2.47
CA LEU A 100 -6.90 -0.31 1.33
C LEU A 100 -7.03 -1.84 1.53
N LEU A 101 -7.34 -2.28 2.76
CA LEU A 101 -7.56 -3.68 3.13
C LEU A 101 -8.99 -3.88 3.65
#